data_AF-A0A7K4IFN5-F1
#
_entry.id   AF-A0A7K4IFN5-F1
#
_cell.length_a   1.000
_cell.length_b   1.000
_cell.length_c   1.000
_cell.angle_alpha   90.00
_cell.angle_beta   90.00
_cell.angle_gamma   90.00
#
_symmetry.space_group_name_H-M   'P 1'
#
loop_
_entity.id
_entity.type
_entity.pdbx_description
1 polymer ?
#
loop_
_entity_poly.entity_id
_entity_poly.type
_entity_poly.pdbx_seq_one_letter_code
_entity_poly.pdbx_strand_id
1 'polypeptide(L)'
;MKQVGTFELAISEGTLGSLRGPKKKIPVEVLIDDENTLVVLDCTSCSELLNSRLPGGILIPIASALKAFFEERGMRNTDVRVSGNIMRRTYRGVMDAALMPSLREALVNAVSQFSKKRKSSA
;
A
#
# COMPACT_ATOMS: atom_id res chain seq x y z
N MET A 1 15.98 -8.51 -11.44
CA MET A 1 14.78 -8.18 -10.63
C MET A 1 14.13 -9.49 -10.18
N LYS A 2 13.79 -9.63 -8.90
CA LYS A 2 13.24 -10.84 -8.27
C LYS A 2 12.03 -10.49 -7.43
N GLN A 3 10.98 -11.31 -7.48
CA GLN A 3 9.82 -11.15 -6.61
C GLN A 3 10.13 -11.70 -5.21
N VAL A 4 9.86 -10.89 -4.18
CA VAL A 4 9.98 -11.27 -2.77
C VAL A 4 8.68 -11.87 -2.26
N GLY A 5 7.54 -11.28 -2.66
CA GLY A 5 6.23 -11.80 -2.30
C GLY A 5 5.09 -10.90 -2.75
N THR A 6 3.88 -11.43 -2.62
CA THR A 6 2.63 -10.76 -3.00
C THR A 6 1.57 -11.00 -1.94
N PHE A 7 0.69 -10.03 -1.72
CA PHE A 7 -0.50 -10.18 -0.89
C PHE A 7 -1.61 -9.22 -1.31
N GLU A 8 -2.85 -9.54 -0.93
CA GLU A 8 -3.98 -8.64 -1.12
C GLU A 8 -4.23 -7.80 0.13
N LEU A 9 -4.33 -6.48 -0.05
CA LEU A 9 -4.72 -5.53 0.97
C LEU A 9 -6.21 -5.19 0.82
N ALA A 10 -7.04 -5.66 1.76
CA ALA A 10 -8.47 -5.38 1.74
C ALA A 10 -8.75 -3.95 2.19
N ILE A 11 -9.50 -3.20 1.38
CA ILE A 11 -9.95 -1.85 1.72
C ILE A 11 -11.36 -1.97 2.30
N SER A 12 -11.49 -1.80 3.61
CA SER A 12 -12.82 -1.78 4.22
C SER A 12 -13.49 -0.42 3.96
N GLU A 13 -14.52 -0.42 3.11
CA GLU A 13 -15.41 0.73 2.98
C GLU A 13 -16.25 0.88 4.25
N GLY A 14 -16.61 2.12 4.59
CA GLY A 14 -17.50 2.43 5.71
C GLY A 14 -18.85 1.71 5.61
N THR A 15 -19.61 1.77 6.71
CA THR A 15 -20.83 1.02 7.02
C THR A 15 -22.00 1.11 6.02
N LEU A 16 -21.93 1.93 4.96
CA LEU A 16 -22.91 1.94 3.86
C LEU A 16 -22.43 1.31 2.54
N GLY A 17 -21.13 1.10 2.33
CA GLY A 17 -20.60 0.47 1.10
C GLY A 17 -20.65 -1.07 1.14
N SER A 18 -20.67 -1.65 2.34
CA SER A 18 -20.64 -3.10 2.57
C SER A 18 -21.92 -3.85 2.20
N LEU A 19 -22.99 -3.16 1.80
CA LEU A 19 -24.28 -3.79 1.48
C LEU A 19 -24.51 -4.03 -0.03
N ARG A 20 -23.75 -3.40 -0.94
CA ARG A 20 -23.98 -3.54 -2.40
C ARG A 20 -22.74 -3.51 -3.32
N GLY A 21 -21.53 -3.28 -2.81
CA GLY A 21 -20.32 -3.16 -3.64
C GLY A 21 -19.39 -4.38 -3.61
N PRO A 22 -18.65 -4.66 -4.70
CA PRO A 22 -17.57 -5.65 -4.67
C PRO A 22 -16.50 -5.24 -3.64
N LYS A 23 -15.99 -6.22 -2.87
CA LYS A 23 -14.92 -5.98 -1.89
C LYS A 23 -13.70 -5.40 -2.60
N LYS A 24 -13.37 -4.13 -2.33
CA LYS A 24 -12.21 -3.46 -2.90
C LYS A 24 -10.93 -4.01 -2.30
N LYS A 25 -9.96 -4.36 -3.15
CA LYS A 25 -8.67 -4.95 -2.78
C LYS A 25 -7.56 -4.32 -3.60
N ILE A 26 -6.44 -4.03 -2.95
CA ILE A 26 -5.20 -3.65 -3.63
C ILE A 26 -4.27 -4.86 -3.61
N PRO A 27 -4.01 -5.51 -4.75
CA PRO A 27 -2.85 -6.37 -4.89
C PRO A 27 -1.58 -5.57 -4.60
N VAL A 28 -0.76 -6.10 -3.69
CA VAL A 28 0.55 -5.58 -3.33
C VAL A 28 1.59 -6.58 -3.79
N GLU A 29 2.53 -6.13 -4.60
CA GLU A 29 3.68 -6.92 -5.04
C GLU A 29 4.96 -6.24 -4.55
N VAL A 30 5.89 -7.05 -4.04
CA VAL A 30 7.20 -6.58 -3.61
C VAL A 30 8.28 -7.26 -4.44
N LEU A 31 9.05 -6.44 -5.14
CA LEU A 31 10.16 -6.84 -5.99
C LEU A 31 11.46 -6.29 -5.41
N ILE A 32 12.58 -6.95 -5.70
CA ILE A 32 13.92 -6.44 -5.42
C ILE A 32 14.77 -6.46 -6.69
N ASP A 33 15.67 -5.50 -6.78
CA ASP A 33 16.84 -5.55 -7.66
C ASP A 33 18.12 -5.52 -6.80
N ASP A 34 19.27 -5.25 -7.41
CA ASP A 34 20.57 -5.33 -6.74
C ASP A 34 20.72 -4.29 -5.61
N GLU A 35 20.02 -3.16 -5.70
CA GLU A 35 20.14 -2.08 -4.71
C GLU A 35 18.80 -1.62 -4.13
N ASN A 36 17.66 -2.06 -4.66
CA ASN A 36 16.37 -1.48 -4.37
C ASN A 36 15.30 -2.52 -4.07
N THR A 37 14.32 -2.08 -3.28
CA THR A 37 13.05 -2.74 -3.08
C THR A 37 11.96 -1.89 -3.72
N LEU A 38 11.16 -2.51 -4.58
CA LEU A 38 10.05 -1.89 -5.27
C LEU A 38 8.75 -2.45 -4.69
N VAL A 39 7.88 -1.57 -4.22
CA VAL A 39 6.53 -1.94 -3.78
C VAL A 39 5.54 -1.42 -4.82
N VAL A 40 4.81 -2.35 -5.42
CA VAL A 40 3.80 -2.08 -6.44
C VAL A 40 2.42 -2.26 -5.80
N LEU A 41 1.57 -1.25 -5.96
CA LEU A 41 0.18 -1.22 -5.51
C LEU A 41 -0.70 -1.13 -6.76
N ASP A 42 -1.47 -2.18 -7.04
CA ASP A 42 -2.47 -2.18 -8.09
C ASP A 42 -3.81 -1.67 -7.54
N CYS A 43 -4.19 -0.46 -7.95
CA CYS A 43 -5.43 0.18 -7.52
C CYS A 43 -6.55 0.01 -8.56
N THR A 44 -6.47 -0.95 -9.47
CA THR A 44 -7.50 -1.13 -10.53
C THR A 44 -8.90 -1.34 -9.98
N SER A 45 -9.04 -2.01 -8.84
CA SER A 45 -10.35 -2.23 -8.19
C SER A 45 -10.88 -0.99 -7.43
N CYS A 46 -10.07 0.05 -7.32
CA CYS A 46 -10.32 1.24 -6.53
C CYS A 46 -9.57 2.46 -7.12
N SER A 47 -9.76 2.69 -8.42
CA SER A 47 -9.06 3.74 -9.18
C SER A 47 -9.34 5.14 -8.63
N GLU A 48 -10.48 5.32 -7.94
CA GLU A 48 -10.84 6.54 -7.25
C GLU A 48 -9.82 6.98 -6.19
N LEU A 49 -9.00 6.05 -5.68
CA LEU A 49 -7.94 6.37 -4.72
C LEU A 49 -6.75 7.10 -5.36
N LEU A 50 -6.56 6.92 -6.66
CA LEU A 50 -5.53 7.57 -7.48
C LEU A 50 -6.07 8.74 -8.29
N ASN A 51 -7.37 9.04 -8.24
CA ASN A 51 -8.02 10.12 -9.00
C ASN A 51 -7.67 11.51 -8.42
N SER A 52 -6.40 11.89 -8.50
CA SER A 52 -5.86 13.26 -8.40
C SER A 52 -4.33 13.18 -8.59
N ARG A 53 -3.65 14.32 -8.82
CA ARG A 53 -2.17 14.37 -8.92
C ARG A 53 -1.43 13.89 -7.65
N LEU A 54 -2.16 13.52 -6.59
CA LEU A 54 -1.68 13.05 -5.30
C LEU A 54 -2.57 11.91 -4.78
N PRO A 55 -2.03 10.98 -3.96
CA PRO A 55 -2.82 9.93 -3.33
C PRO A 55 -3.94 10.51 -2.46
N GLY A 56 -5.17 10.14 -2.76
CA GLY A 56 -6.36 10.51 -1.98
C GLY A 56 -6.79 9.39 -1.03
N GLY A 57 -7.49 9.75 0.04
CA GLY A 57 -8.16 8.78 0.92
C GLY A 57 -7.19 7.77 1.57
N ILE A 58 -7.44 6.47 1.36
CA ILE A 58 -6.71 5.39 2.04
C ILE A 58 -5.30 5.12 1.50
N LEU A 59 -4.92 5.70 0.35
CA LEU A 59 -3.54 5.61 -0.11
C LEU A 59 -2.57 6.45 0.71
N ILE A 60 -3.05 7.51 1.37
CA ILE A 60 -2.22 8.32 2.28
C ILE A 60 -1.70 7.48 3.46
N PRO A 61 -2.54 6.78 4.25
CA PRO A 61 -2.05 5.96 5.35
C PRO A 61 -1.21 4.76 4.86
N ILE A 62 -1.52 4.17 3.70
CA ILE A 62 -0.68 3.11 3.09
C ILE A 62 0.72 3.67 2.76
N ALA A 63 0.78 4.82 2.09
CA ALA A 63 2.03 5.49 1.75
C ALA A 63 2.88 5.84 2.98
N SER A 64 2.23 6.34 4.05
CA SER A 64 2.89 6.66 5.31
C SER A 64 3.40 5.41 6.03
N ALA A 65 2.62 4.32 6.04
CA ALA A 65 3.04 3.07 6.65
C ALA A 65 4.22 2.42 5.91
N LEU A 66 4.21 2.44 4.57
CA LEU A 66 5.35 2.02 3.77
C LEU A 66 6.59 2.85 4.09
N LYS A 67 6.45 4.18 4.14
CA LYS A 67 7.56 5.07 4.49
C LYS A 67 8.15 4.71 5.86
N ALA A 68 7.32 4.63 6.90
CA ALA A 68 7.77 4.29 8.25
C ALA A 68 8.47 2.92 8.29
N PHE A 69 7.85 1.89 7.71
CA PHE A 69 8.39 0.53 7.68
C PHE A 69 9.80 0.46 7.09
N PHE A 70 10.02 1.13 5.95
CA PHE A 70 11.32 1.12 5.28
C PHE A 70 12.34 2.06 5.95
N GLU A 71 11.94 3.24 6.42
CA GLU A 71 12.84 4.18 7.09
C GLU A 71 13.38 3.64 8.42
N GLU A 72 12.57 2.92 9.20
CA GLU A 72 13.01 2.20 10.41
C GLU A 72 14.13 1.19 10.14
N ARG A 73 14.27 0.75 8.88
CA ARG A 73 15.25 -0.22 8.42
C ARG A 73 16.40 0.45 7.64
N GLY A 74 16.50 1.78 7.69
CA GLY A 74 17.52 2.55 6.98
C GLY A 74 17.29 2.65 5.47
N MET A 75 16.09 2.27 4.99
CA MET A 75 15.76 2.25 3.57
C MET A 75 14.99 3.52 3.18
N ARG A 76 15.65 4.41 2.43
CA ARG A 76 15.04 5.67 1.98
C ARG A 76 14.18 5.47 0.74
N ASN A 77 13.04 6.14 0.66
CA ASN A 77 12.27 6.25 -0.58
C ASN A 77 13.06 7.10 -1.59
N THR A 78 13.29 6.57 -2.80
CA THR A 78 14.04 7.23 -3.87
C THR A 78 13.18 7.63 -5.06
N ASP A 79 12.01 7.01 -5.24
CA ASP A 79 11.15 7.26 -6.40
C ASP A 79 9.71 6.84 -6.12
N VAL A 80 8.76 7.61 -6.66
CA VAL A 80 7.34 7.28 -6.66
C VAL A 80 6.84 7.48 -8.09
N ARG A 81 6.40 6.40 -8.73
CA ARG A 81 5.80 6.45 -10.06
C ARG A 81 4.35 6.03 -10.01
N VAL A 82 3.51 6.74 -10.74
CA VAL A 82 2.10 6.38 -10.95
C VAL A 82 1.90 6.20 -12.45
N SER A 83 1.40 5.05 -12.86
CA SER A 83 1.12 4.70 -14.25
C SER A 83 -0.27 4.09 -14.34
N GLY A 84 -1.25 4.88 -14.78
CA GLY A 84 -2.66 4.49 -14.75
C GLY A 84 -3.10 4.19 -13.31
N ASN A 85 -3.62 2.98 -13.09
CA ASN A 85 -4.08 2.52 -11.78
C ASN A 85 -2.97 1.87 -10.93
N ILE A 86 -1.72 1.90 -11.38
CA ILE A 86 -0.61 1.26 -10.67
C ILE A 86 0.25 2.35 -10.03
N MET A 87 0.48 2.24 -8.73
CA MET A 87 1.48 3.02 -8.01
C MET A 87 2.68 2.15 -7.68
N ARG A 88 3.88 2.63 -7.96
CA ARG A 88 5.14 1.98 -7.58
C ARG A 88 5.96 2.92 -6.71
N ARG A 89 6.47 2.40 -5.60
CA ARG A 89 7.41 3.09 -4.71
C ARG A 89 8.73 2.34 -4.69
N THR A 90 9.83 3.06 -4.80
CA THR A 90 11.18 2.50 -4.81
C THR A 90 11.89 2.92 -3.54
N TYR A 91 12.47 1.96 -2.84
CA TYR A 91 13.24 2.17 -1.62
C TYR A 91 14.66 1.66 -1.83
N ARG A 92 15.67 2.47 -1.51
CA ARG A 92 17.07 2.04 -1.57
C ARG A 92 17.35 1.08 -0.41
N GLY A 93 17.82 -0.12 -0.74
CA GLY A 93 18.02 -1.26 0.14
C GLY A 93 17.28 -2.50 -0.35
N VAL A 94 17.78 -3.68 -0.02
CA VAL A 94 17.19 -4.97 -0.39
C VAL A 94 16.43 -5.53 0.81
N MET A 95 15.12 -5.73 0.65
CA MET A 95 14.27 -6.31 1.70
C MET A 95 14.41 -7.84 1.74
N ASP A 96 14.53 -8.40 2.94
CA ASP A 96 14.44 -9.85 3.17
C ASP A 96 12.98 -10.33 3.06
N ALA A 97 12.79 -11.49 2.43
CA ALA A 97 11.50 -12.18 2.36
C ALA A 97 10.90 -12.46 3.74
N ALA A 98 11.73 -12.68 4.77
CA ALA A 98 11.28 -12.86 6.15
C ALA A 98 10.49 -11.65 6.71
N LEU A 99 10.64 -10.47 6.11
CA LEU A 99 9.95 -9.24 6.52
C LEU A 99 8.56 -9.08 5.89
N MET A 100 8.18 -9.93 4.93
CA MET A 100 6.88 -9.87 4.25
C MET A 100 5.68 -9.91 5.21
N PRO A 101 5.63 -10.76 6.26
CA PRO A 101 4.53 -10.75 7.21
C PRO A 101 4.40 -9.41 7.95
N SER A 102 5.52 -8.84 8.42
CA SER A 102 5.52 -7.55 9.12
C SER A 102 5.11 -6.39 8.22
N LEU A 103 5.56 -6.40 6.95
CA LEU A 103 5.12 -5.41 5.96
C LEU A 103 3.61 -5.50 5.76
N ARG A 104 3.07 -6.71 5.53
CA ARG A 104 1.64 -6.94 5.36
C ARG A 104 0.86 -6.43 6.57
N GLU A 105 1.30 -6.77 7.78
CA GLU A 105 0.65 -6.34 9.01
C GLU A 105 0.65 -4.81 9.15
N ALA A 106 1.77 -4.14 8.86
CA ALA A 106 1.86 -2.67 8.88
C ALA A 106 0.83 -2.02 7.95
N LEU A 107 0.67 -2.53 6.73
CA LEU A 107 -0.30 -1.99 5.77
C LEU A 107 -1.75 -2.29 6.17
N VAL A 108 -2.02 -3.51 6.65
CA VAL A 108 -3.35 -3.89 7.14
C VAL A 108 -3.75 -3.02 8.32
N ASN A 109 -2.84 -2.77 9.25
CA ASN A 109 -3.07 -1.89 10.39
C ASN A 109 -3.34 -0.45 9.96
N ALA A 110 -2.57 0.09 9.01
CA ALA A 110 -2.77 1.44 8.49
C ALA A 110 -4.15 1.61 7.84
N VAL A 111 -4.57 0.63 7.04
CA VAL A 111 -5.91 0.59 6.43
C VAL A 111 -7.00 0.49 7.49
N SER A 112 -6.85 -0.43 8.45
CA SER A 112 -7.83 -0.65 9.54
C SER A 112 -8.01 0.59 10.40
N GLN A 113 -6.92 1.26 10.79
CA GLN A 113 -6.97 2.49 11.59
C GLN A 113 -7.66 3.63 10.83
N PHE A 114 -7.38 3.80 9.55
CA PHE A 114 -8.04 4.80 8.71
C PHE A 114 -9.55 4.55 8.63
N SER A 115 -9.96 3.30 8.40
CA SER A 115 -11.37 2.93 8.34
C SER A 115 -12.09 3.09 9.69
N LYS A 116 -11.43 2.78 10.81
CA LYS A 116 -11.96 3.04 12.17
C LYS A 116 -12.14 4.53 12.44
N LYS A 117 -11.15 5.36 12.11
CA LYS A 117 -11.21 6.82 12.30
C LYS A 117 -12.35 7.44 11.51
N ARG A 118 -12.61 6.97 10.29
CA ARG A 118 -13.78 7.42 9.52
C ARG A 118 -15.12 7.05 10.14
N LYS A 119 -15.22 5.89 10.81
CA LYS A 119 -16.45 5.49 11.52
C LYS A 119 -16.71 6.31 12.79
N SER A 120 -15.66 6.80 13.46
CA SER A 120 -15.81 7.64 14.65
C SER A 120 -16.10 9.12 14.35
N SER A 121 -15.93 9.54 13.10
CA SER A 121 -16.10 10.93 12.66
C SER A 121 -17.33 11.13 11.74
N ALA A 122 -18.14 10.10 11.57
CA ALA A 122 -19.40 10.08 10.83
C ALA A 122 -20.54 9.79 11.81
#